data_AF-A0A2G4J8D3-F1
#
_entry.id   AF-A0A2G4J8D3-F1
#
_cell.length_a   1.000
_cell.length_b   1.000
_cell.length_c   1.000
_cell.angle_alpha   90.00
_cell.angle_beta   90.00
_cell.angle_gamma   90.00
#
_symmetry.space_group_name_H-M   'P 1'
#
loop_
_entity.id
_entity.type
_entity.pdbx_description
1 polymer ?
#
loop_
_entity_poly.entity_id
_entity_poly.type
_entity_poly.pdbx_seq_one_letter_code
_entity_poly.pdbx_strand_id
1 'polypeptide(L)'
;MWAAGWTFFELFQKHHASIQDLLLLFIYLEIGAMVGIYFKTNHMPVRFLLYIAITALTRHMVDIMSHVPININEMLAVGATTLAIAVAIFIIRYTSTKFSSNNQNDIG
;
A
#
# COMPACT_ATOMS: atom_id res chain seq x y z
N MET A 1 -21.71 15.94 -4.93
CA MET A 1 -21.08 16.52 -3.73
C MET A 1 -21.72 16.05 -2.42
N TRP A 2 -23.05 15.82 -2.35
CA TRP A 2 -23.72 15.37 -1.12
C TRP A 2 -23.62 13.85 -0.85
N ALA A 3 -23.62 13.02 -1.91
CA ALA A 3 -23.61 11.56 -1.80
C ALA A 3 -22.33 10.97 -1.17
N ALA A 4 -21.15 11.52 -1.50
CA ALA A 4 -19.88 11.04 -0.96
C ALA A 4 -19.72 11.26 0.55
N GLY A 5 -20.32 12.34 1.07
CA GLY A 5 -20.34 12.61 2.52
C GLY A 5 -21.27 11.67 3.27
N TRP A 6 -22.42 11.33 2.67
CA TRP A 6 -23.37 10.38 3.25
C TRP A 6 -22.78 8.97 3.36
N THR A 7 -22.11 8.48 2.31
CA THR A 7 -21.46 7.16 2.31
C THR A 7 -20.35 7.05 3.35
N PHE A 8 -19.60 8.13 3.60
CA PHE A 8 -18.52 8.14 4.59
C PHE A 8 -19.08 8.08 6.03
N PHE A 9 -20.21 8.75 6.27
CA PHE A 9 -20.89 8.75 7.57
C PHE A 9 -21.57 7.40 7.86
N GLU A 10 -22.18 6.76 6.86
CA GLU A 10 -22.74 5.41 6.98
C GLU A 10 -21.67 4.35 7.30
N LEU A 11 -20.47 4.46 6.70
CA LEU A 11 -19.33 3.60 7.01
C LEU A 11 -18.88 3.74 8.47
N PHE A 12 -18.92 4.96 9.02
CA PHE A 12 -18.52 5.23 10.41
C PHE A 12 -19.55 4.74 11.44
N GLN A 13 -20.83 4.65 11.06
CA GLN A 13 -21.90 4.15 11.93
C GLN A 13 -22.01 2.62 11.99
N LYS A 14 -21.42 1.90 11.02
CA LYS A 14 -21.40 0.43 11.07
C LYS A 14 -20.45 -0.05 12.18
N HIS A 15 -21.00 -0.62 13.24
CA HIS A 15 -20.27 -1.18 14.39
C HIS A 15 -19.45 -2.45 14.07
N HIS A 16 -19.55 -2.97 12.84
CA HIS A 16 -18.77 -4.11 12.35
C HIS A 16 -17.96 -3.65 11.14
N ALA A 17 -16.78 -3.08 11.42
CA ALA A 17 -15.79 -2.82 10.40
C ALA A 17 -15.28 -4.17 9.87
N SER A 18 -15.50 -4.45 8.59
CA SER A 18 -14.89 -5.61 7.94
C SER A 18 -13.38 -5.38 7.80
N ILE A 19 -12.61 -6.46 7.65
CA ILE A 19 -11.17 -6.39 7.33
C ILE A 19 -10.97 -5.48 6.11
N GLN A 20 -11.86 -5.55 5.14
CA GLN A 20 -11.83 -4.74 3.92
C GLN A 20 -11.95 -3.23 4.20
N ASP A 21 -12.79 -2.83 5.15
CA ASP A 21 -12.95 -1.42 5.57
C ASP A 21 -11.75 -0.93 6.38
N LEU A 22 -11.24 -1.78 7.27
CA LEU A 22 -10.10 -1.47 8.11
C LEU A 22 -8.82 -1.28 7.28
N LEU A 23 -8.64 -2.13 6.28
CA LEU A 23 -7.55 -1.95 5.34
C LEU A 23 -7.77 -0.67 4.47
N LEU A 24 -9.02 -0.22 4.23
CA LEU A 24 -9.35 0.97 3.41
C LEU A 24 -8.99 2.24 4.15
N LEU A 25 -9.35 2.27 5.43
CA LEU A 25 -8.87 3.26 6.37
C LEU A 25 -7.33 3.31 6.41
N PHE A 26 -6.66 2.15 6.39
CA PHE A 26 -5.20 2.09 6.37
C PHE A 26 -4.58 2.78 5.13
N ILE A 27 -5.09 2.54 3.91
CA ILE A 27 -4.63 3.27 2.71
C ILE A 27 -4.91 4.78 2.80
N TYR A 28 -6.02 5.18 3.41
CA TYR A 28 -6.29 6.62 3.62
C TYR A 28 -5.29 7.25 4.60
N LEU A 29 -4.87 6.51 5.63
CA LEU A 29 -3.99 7.00 6.69
C LEU A 29 -2.52 7.09 6.20
N GLU A 30 -1.94 5.99 5.71
CA GLU A 30 -1.46 5.92 4.33
C GLU A 30 -0.96 7.18 3.63
N ILE A 31 -1.82 7.59 2.69
CA ILE A 31 -1.69 8.77 1.85
C ILE A 31 -1.73 10.05 2.69
N GLY A 32 -2.56 10.11 3.74
CA GLY A 32 -2.66 11.27 4.63
C GLY A 32 -1.31 11.64 5.29
N ALA A 33 -0.56 10.65 5.77
CA ALA A 33 0.76 10.85 6.34
C ALA A 33 1.77 11.39 5.31
N MET A 34 1.71 10.89 4.07
CA MET A 34 2.60 11.35 2.99
C MET A 34 2.28 12.76 2.53
N VAL A 35 1.00 13.12 2.41
CA VAL A 35 0.58 14.50 2.09
C VAL A 35 0.95 15.46 3.23
N GLY A 36 0.86 15.02 4.49
CA GLY A 36 1.34 15.78 5.64
C GLY A 36 2.85 16.06 5.58
N ILE A 37 3.66 15.08 5.18
CA ILE A 37 5.10 15.24 4.96
C ILE A 37 5.38 16.12 3.74
N TYR A 38 4.60 15.99 2.66
CA TYR A 38 4.74 16.81 1.45
C TYR A 38 4.62 18.31 1.77
N PHE A 39 3.62 18.69 2.56
CA PHE A 39 3.44 20.09 2.97
C PHE A 39 4.59 20.63 3.81
N LYS A 40 5.29 19.76 4.56
CA LYS A 40 6.43 20.16 5.38
C LYS A 40 7.74 20.30 4.59
N THR A 41 7.87 19.62 3.46
CA THR A 41 9.14 19.48 2.71
C THR A 41 9.09 20.08 1.28
N ASN A 42 7.93 20.55 0.80
CA ASN A 42 7.71 21.20 -0.53
C ASN A 42 8.09 20.37 -1.77
N HIS A 43 8.61 19.16 -1.60
CA HIS A 43 8.92 18.23 -2.68
C HIS A 43 8.25 16.90 -2.39
N MET A 44 7.72 16.24 -3.42
CA MET A 44 7.14 14.90 -3.33
C MET A 44 8.14 13.91 -3.97
N PRO A 45 9.03 13.27 -3.20
CA PRO A 45 9.95 12.27 -3.73
C PRO A 45 9.19 11.08 -4.32
N VAL A 46 9.55 10.65 -5.52
CA VAL A 46 9.00 9.46 -6.22
C VAL A 46 9.00 8.20 -5.34
N ARG A 47 9.91 8.14 -4.37
CA ARG A 47 10.03 7.05 -3.38
C ARG A 47 8.72 6.84 -2.58
N PHE A 48 8.00 7.90 -2.27
CA PHE A 48 6.72 7.83 -1.56
C PHE A 48 5.61 7.19 -2.40
N LEU A 49 5.55 7.52 -3.69
CA LEU A 49 4.59 6.93 -4.63
C LEU A 49 4.81 5.41 -4.77
N LEU A 50 6.08 4.98 -4.78
CA LEU A 50 6.42 3.55 -4.83
C LEU A 50 5.97 2.82 -3.56
N TYR A 51 6.09 3.42 -2.37
CA TYR A 51 5.60 2.81 -1.13
C TYR A 51 4.06 2.66 -1.15
N ILE A 52 3.32 3.68 -1.58
CA ILE A 52 1.85 3.59 -1.74
C ILE A 52 1.48 2.45 -2.70
N ALA A 53 2.16 2.34 -3.84
CA ALA A 53 1.87 1.28 -4.81
C ALA A 53 2.13 -0.11 -4.21
N ILE A 54 3.21 -0.26 -3.44
CA ILE A 54 3.57 -1.51 -2.76
C ILE A 54 2.51 -1.87 -1.70
N THR A 55 2.18 -0.94 -0.81
CA THR A 55 1.21 -1.17 0.26
C THR A 55 -0.19 -1.45 -0.31
N ALA A 56 -0.57 -0.77 -1.39
CA ALA A 56 -1.85 -1.03 -2.07
C ALA A 56 -1.89 -2.43 -2.71
N LEU A 57 -0.80 -2.87 -3.35
CA LEU A 57 -0.71 -4.19 -3.97
C LEU A 57 -0.75 -5.32 -2.94
N THR A 58 0.04 -5.22 -1.86
CA THR A 58 0.10 -6.25 -0.81
C THR A 58 -1.25 -6.42 -0.14
N ARG A 59 -1.92 -5.29 0.14
CA ARG A 59 -3.24 -5.27 0.77
C ARG A 59 -4.34 -5.85 -0.13
N HIS A 60 -4.35 -5.50 -1.42
CA HIS A 60 -5.29 -6.07 -2.39
C HIS A 60 -5.15 -7.60 -2.48
N MET A 61 -3.93 -8.13 -2.34
CA MET A 61 -3.73 -9.59 -2.30
C MET A 61 -4.29 -10.24 -1.02
N VAL A 62 -4.11 -9.62 0.15
CA VAL A 62 -4.67 -10.13 1.41
C VAL A 62 -6.21 -10.16 1.38
N ASP A 63 -6.82 -9.12 0.80
CA ASP A 63 -8.27 -9.03 0.65
C ASP A 63 -8.86 -10.15 -0.22
N ILE A 64 -8.22 -10.45 -1.36
CA ILE A 64 -8.61 -11.58 -2.23
C ILE A 64 -8.48 -12.93 -1.51
N MET A 65 -7.45 -13.10 -0.70
CA MET A 65 -7.18 -14.34 0.03
C MET A 65 -8.16 -14.60 1.19
N SER A 66 -8.89 -13.58 1.67
CA SER A 66 -9.76 -13.71 2.85
C SER A 66 -11.18 -14.24 2.56
N HIS A 67 -11.57 -14.41 1.29
CA HIS A 67 -12.95 -14.77 0.88
C HIS A 67 -13.19 -16.28 0.60
N VAL A 68 -12.29 -17.19 1.02
CA VAL A 68 -12.36 -18.63 0.68
C VAL A 68 -12.46 -19.50 1.96
N PRO A 69 -13.27 -20.59 1.98
CA PRO A 69 -13.32 -21.51 3.12
C PRO A 69 -11.96 -22.20 3.33
N ILE A 70 -11.48 -22.11 4.57
CA ILE A 70 -10.07 -22.29 4.94
C ILE A 70 -9.66 -23.78 4.87
N ASN A 71 -8.85 -24.13 3.87
CA ASN A 71 -8.13 -25.39 3.79
C ASN A 71 -6.66 -25.19 4.21
N ILE A 72 -6.01 -26.18 4.84
CA ILE A 72 -4.60 -26.07 5.28
C ILE A 72 -3.63 -25.73 4.14
N ASN A 73 -3.93 -26.20 2.92
CA ASN A 73 -3.20 -25.86 1.70
C ASN A 73 -3.31 -24.38 1.34
N GLU A 74 -4.45 -23.75 1.59
CA GLU A 74 -4.66 -22.33 1.29
C GLU A 74 -3.87 -21.45 2.26
N MET A 75 -3.82 -21.81 3.55
CA MET A 75 -3.00 -21.09 4.53
C MET A 75 -1.51 -21.13 4.15
N LEU A 76 -1.03 -22.28 3.66
CA LEU A 76 0.35 -22.42 3.17
C LEU A 76 0.59 -21.59 1.90
N ALA A 77 -0.38 -21.60 0.96
CA ALA A 77 -0.31 -20.82 -0.27
C ALA A 77 -0.32 -19.30 0.00
N VAL A 78 -1.11 -18.84 0.96
CA VAL A 78 -1.15 -17.43 1.40
C VAL A 78 0.21 -17.01 2.00
N GLY A 79 0.77 -17.84 2.87
CA GLY A 79 2.10 -17.61 3.43
C GLY A 79 3.19 -17.54 2.35
N ALA A 80 3.18 -18.50 1.41
CA ALA A 80 4.14 -18.53 0.30
C ALA A 80 4.01 -17.31 -0.63
N THR A 81 2.79 -16.88 -0.93
CA THR A 81 2.51 -15.72 -1.76
C THR A 81 2.97 -14.43 -1.10
N THR A 82 2.71 -14.27 0.20
CA THR A 82 3.18 -13.12 0.99
C THR A 82 4.71 -13.05 1.01
N LEU A 83 5.37 -14.20 1.17
CA LEU A 83 6.83 -14.30 1.13
C LEU A 83 7.38 -13.92 -0.26
N ALA A 84 6.75 -14.38 -1.35
CA ALA A 84 7.15 -14.02 -2.71
C ALA A 84 7.03 -12.51 -2.99
N ILE A 85 5.94 -11.88 -2.52
CA ILE A 85 5.75 -10.43 -2.63
C ILE A 85 6.83 -9.68 -1.84
N ALA A 86 7.14 -10.12 -0.61
CA ALA A 86 8.19 -9.52 0.20
C ALA A 86 9.56 -9.56 -0.51
N VAL A 87 9.89 -10.67 -1.17
CA VAL A 87 11.10 -10.81 -1.98
C VAL A 87 11.08 -9.89 -3.21
N ALA A 88 9.95 -9.81 -3.93
CA ALA A 88 9.81 -8.91 -5.07
C ALA A 88 10.03 -7.44 -4.66
N ILE A 89 9.45 -7.03 -3.53
CA ILE A 89 9.65 -5.69 -2.96
C ILE A 89 11.12 -5.45 -2.57
N PHE A 90 11.76 -6.45 -1.95
CA PHE A 90 13.17 -6.37 -1.57
C PHE A 90 14.06 -6.11 -2.80
N ILE A 91 13.81 -6.81 -3.90
CA ILE A 91 14.54 -6.64 -5.17
C ILE A 91 14.29 -5.25 -5.75
N ILE A 92 13.03 -4.79 -5.81
CA ILE A 92 12.69 -3.45 -6.34
C ILE A 92 13.40 -2.36 -5.53
N ARG A 93 13.42 -2.50 -4.20
CA ARG A 93 14.12 -1.56 -3.31
C ARG A 93 15.63 -1.57 -3.58
N TYR A 94 16.24 -2.73 -3.72
CA TYR A 94 17.67 -2.87 -4.00
C TYR A 94 18.05 -2.25 -5.36
N THR A 95 17.24 -2.51 -6.38
CA THR A 95 17.44 -1.96 -7.74
C THR A 95 17.21 -0.44 -7.77
N SER A 96 16.17 0.06 -7.11
CA SER A 96 15.89 1.50 -7.03
C SER A 96 16.98 2.28 -6.28
N THR A 97 17.61 1.67 -5.27
CA THR A 97 18.78 2.28 -4.61
C THR A 97 20.03 2.29 -5.50
N LYS A 98 20.19 1.31 -6.40
CA LYS A 98 21.37 1.21 -7.28
C LYS A 98 21.25 2.07 -8.55
N PHE A 99 20.04 2.33 -9.04
CA PHE A 99 19.79 3.19 -10.22
C PHE A 99 19.70 4.69 -9.91
N SER A 100 19.81 5.11 -8.65
CA SER A 100 19.74 6.53 -8.25
C SER A 100 21.11 7.15 -7.92
N SER A 101 22.22 6.66 -8.46
CA SER A 101 23.54 7.29 -8.23
C SER A 101 24.54 7.22 -9.39
N ASN A 102 24.14 7.13 -10.66
CA ASN A 102 25.12 7.20 -11.76
C ASN A 102 24.72 8.08 -12.94
N ASN A 103 24.09 9.23 -12.67
CA ASN A 103 23.95 10.29 -13.68
C ASN A 103 24.40 11.65 -13.12
N GLN A 104 25.57 11.65 -12.48
CA GLN A 104 26.33 12.85 -12.14
C GLN A 104 27.71 12.79 -12.79
N ASN A 105 27.75 12.45 -14.08
CA ASN A 105 28.93 12.63 -14.90
C ASN A 105 28.57 13.57 -16.06
N ASP A 106 29.37 14.64 -16.18
CA ASP A 106 29.67 15.35 -17.42
C ASP A 106 28.60 16.24 -18.05
N ILE A 107 28.53 17.50 -17.59
CA ILE A 107 28.47 18.67 -18.49
C ILE A 107 28.91 19.96 -17.78
N GLY A 108 30.12 20.44 -18.11
CA GLY A 108 30.50 21.86 -18.10
C GLY A 108 31.27 22.36 -16.89
#